data_AF-A0A2V8UV65-F1
#
_entry.id   AF-A0A2V8UV65-F1
#
_cell.length_a   1.000
_cell.length_b   1.000
_cell.length_c   1.000
_cell.angle_alpha   90.00
_cell.angle_beta   90.00
_cell.angle_gamma   90.00
#
_symmetry.space_group_name_H-M   'P 1'
#
loop_
_entity.id
_entity.type
_entity.pdbx_description
1 polymer ?
#
loop_
_entity_poly.entity_id
_entity_poly.type
_entity_poly.pdbx_seq_one_letter_code
_entity_poly.pdbx_strand_id
1 'polypeptide(L)'
;MSTFMLDLRYTLRLLRSTPGFTVVTILALALGIGANTAIFSVIDAVLLRPLPYEDPGRLVKIWGRFTGIGVPKDQNWISAPEFVDIRNLSKGFAQIAALTGDSFNVTAGGLPERVEGAEVSVSLFPMLGVQAGAFFFPKKSRPDAITWCC
;
A
#
# COMPACT_ATOMS: atom_id res chain seq x y z
N MET A 1 -18.22 -6.16 -48.43
CA MET A 1 -18.55 -5.06 -47.49
C MET A 1 -20.04 -4.89 -47.26
N SER A 2 -20.94 -5.28 -48.18
CA SER A 2 -22.40 -5.18 -48.02
C SER A 2 -23.01 -6.15 -46.99
N THR A 3 -22.39 -7.31 -46.78
CA THR A 3 -22.86 -8.34 -45.83
C THR A 3 -22.81 -7.87 -44.37
N PHE A 4 -21.71 -7.27 -43.92
CA PHE A 4 -21.55 -6.80 -42.53
C PHE A 4 -22.61 -5.75 -42.12
N MET A 5 -22.96 -4.86 -43.05
CA MET A 5 -24.00 -3.84 -42.85
C MET A 5 -25.41 -4.44 -42.81
N LEU A 6 -25.64 -5.50 -43.59
CA LEU A 6 -26.89 -6.23 -43.61
C LEU A 6 -27.08 -7.02 -42.30
N ASP A 7 -26.02 -7.71 -41.86
CA ASP A 7 -25.99 -8.46 -40.61
C ASP A 7 -26.27 -7.53 -39.42
N LEU A 8 -25.57 -6.39 -39.32
CA LEU A 8 -25.77 -5.42 -38.23
C LEU A 8 -27.22 -4.90 -38.16
N ARG A 9 -27.84 -4.60 -39.32
CA ARG A 9 -29.25 -4.19 -39.39
C ARG A 9 -30.19 -5.31 -38.96
N TYR A 10 -29.88 -6.55 -39.35
CA TYR A 10 -30.67 -7.71 -39.00
C TYR A 10 -30.60 -7.99 -37.49
N THR A 11 -29.41 -7.93 -36.89
CA THR A 11 -29.22 -8.09 -35.45
C THR A 11 -29.96 -7.01 -34.66
N LEU A 12 -29.88 -5.74 -35.07
CA LEU A 12 -30.61 -4.64 -34.43
C LEU A 12 -32.14 -4.81 -34.47
N ARG A 13 -32.66 -5.32 -35.59
CA ARG A 13 -34.09 -5.62 -35.72
C ARG A 13 -34.50 -6.80 -34.83
N LEU A 14 -33.63 -7.81 -34.71
CA LEU A 14 -33.82 -8.96 -33.84
C LEU A 14 -33.82 -8.56 -32.36
N LEU A 15 -32.86 -7.73 -31.92
CA LEU A 15 -32.81 -7.20 -30.55
C LEU A 15 -34.07 -6.41 -30.18
N ARG A 16 -34.61 -5.62 -31.12
CA ARG A 16 -35.88 -4.90 -30.92
C ARG A 16 -37.10 -5.82 -30.85
N SER A 17 -37.06 -6.98 -31.50
CA SER A 17 -38.16 -7.95 -31.49
C SER A 17 -38.23 -8.77 -30.20
N THR A 18 -37.12 -8.88 -29.45
CA THR A 18 -37.03 -9.63 -28.18
C THR A 18 -36.46 -8.76 -27.05
N PRO A 19 -37.21 -7.72 -26.61
CA PRO A 19 -36.70 -6.71 -25.68
C PRO A 19 -36.33 -7.29 -24.30
N GLY A 20 -37.07 -8.28 -23.79
CA GLY A 20 -36.81 -8.88 -22.48
C GLY A 20 -35.45 -9.59 -22.39
N PHE A 21 -35.15 -10.46 -23.36
CA PHE A 21 -33.87 -11.18 -23.42
C PHE A 21 -32.70 -10.20 -23.63
N THR A 22 -32.88 -9.24 -24.53
CA THR A 22 -31.87 -8.21 -24.83
C THR A 22 -31.48 -7.40 -23.60
N VAL A 23 -32.46 -6.97 -22.78
CA VAL A 23 -32.20 -6.23 -21.54
C VAL A 23 -31.41 -7.06 -20.54
N VAL A 24 -31.79 -8.33 -20.32
CA VAL A 24 -31.08 -9.22 -19.40
C VAL A 24 -29.64 -9.44 -19.86
N THR A 25 -29.40 -9.67 -21.15
CA THR A 25 -28.05 -9.82 -21.71
C THR A 25 -27.22 -8.56 -21.53
N ILE A 26 -27.77 -7.38 -21.82
CA ILE A 26 -27.06 -6.09 -21.63
C ILE A 26 -26.70 -5.88 -20.17
N LEU A 27 -27.63 -6.16 -19.23
CA LEU A 27 -27.37 -6.04 -17.80
C LEU A 27 -26.28 -7.00 -17.33
N ALA A 28 -26.32 -8.26 -17.76
CA ALA A 28 -25.29 -9.24 -17.43
C ALA A 28 -23.91 -8.83 -17.95
N LEU A 29 -23.84 -8.32 -19.19
CA LEU A 29 -22.61 -7.84 -19.80
C LEU A 29 -22.08 -6.60 -19.06
N ALA A 30 -22.95 -5.64 -18.76
CA ALA A 30 -22.62 -4.43 -18.02
C ALA A 30 -22.12 -4.76 -16.61
N LEU A 31 -22.74 -5.71 -15.91
CA LEU A 31 -22.32 -6.13 -14.58
C LEU A 31 -20.95 -6.81 -14.62
N GLY A 32 -20.70 -7.70 -15.59
CA GLY A 32 -19.40 -8.38 -15.73
C GLY A 32 -18.26 -7.41 -16.07
N ILE A 33 -18.50 -6.49 -17.02
CA ILE A 33 -17.51 -5.47 -17.40
C ILE A 33 -17.29 -4.49 -16.25
N GLY A 34 -18.39 -4.02 -15.62
CA GLY A 34 -18.35 -3.06 -14.53
C GLY A 34 -17.66 -3.61 -13.28
N ALA A 35 -17.95 -4.86 -12.89
CA ALA A 35 -17.32 -5.49 -11.74
C ALA A 35 -15.81 -5.65 -11.93
N ASN A 36 -15.39 -6.13 -13.11
CA ASN A 36 -13.96 -6.26 -13.43
C ASN A 36 -13.28 -4.88 -13.43
N THR A 37 -13.90 -3.88 -14.06
CA THR A 37 -13.36 -2.52 -14.12
C THR A 37 -13.28 -1.86 -12.74
N ALA A 38 -14.29 -2.06 -11.88
CA ALA A 38 -14.31 -1.54 -10.51
C ALA A 38 -13.20 -2.16 -9.66
N ILE A 39 -13.00 -3.48 -9.76
CA ILE A 39 -11.90 -4.17 -9.07
C ILE A 39 -10.55 -3.59 -9.52
N PHE A 40 -10.32 -3.46 -10.83
CA PHE A 40 -9.08 -2.87 -11.35
C PHE A 40 -8.91 -1.40 -10.97
N SER A 41 -9.99 -0.63 -10.93
CA SER A 41 -9.94 0.79 -10.52
C SER A 41 -9.62 0.94 -9.03
N VAL A 42 -10.14 0.07 -8.16
CA VAL A 42 -9.79 0.06 -6.73
C VAL A 42 -8.35 -0.40 -6.55
N ILE A 43 -7.92 -1.45 -7.24
CA ILE A 43 -6.53 -1.90 -7.23
C ILE A 43 -5.61 -0.76 -7.69
N ASP A 44 -5.93 -0.09 -8.79
CA ASP A 44 -5.12 1.01 -9.30
C ASP A 44 -5.09 2.20 -8.32
N ALA A 45 -6.24 2.58 -7.77
CA ALA A 45 -6.32 3.67 -6.81
C ALA A 45 -5.63 3.40 -5.46
N VAL A 46 -5.55 2.13 -5.04
CA VAL A 46 -5.01 1.72 -3.73
C VAL A 46 -3.57 1.21 -3.81
N LEU A 47 -3.23 0.46 -4.86
CA LEU A 47 -1.89 -0.12 -5.07
C LEU A 47 -1.03 0.68 -6.06
N LEU A 48 -1.63 1.38 -7.05
CA LEU A 48 -0.89 2.04 -8.14
C LEU A 48 -0.92 3.57 -8.10
N ARG A 49 -1.67 4.21 -7.19
CA ARG A 49 -1.34 5.59 -6.80
C ARG A 49 0.03 5.50 -6.15
N PRO A 50 1.10 5.98 -6.81
CA PRO A 50 2.42 5.93 -6.23
C PRO A 50 2.32 6.64 -4.90
N LEU A 51 2.65 5.93 -3.81
CA LEU A 51 2.79 6.60 -2.53
C LEU A 51 3.69 7.81 -2.79
N PRO A 52 3.33 9.01 -2.29
CA PRO A 52 4.00 10.28 -2.64
C PRO A 52 5.40 10.35 -2.00
N TYR A 53 6.25 9.42 -2.40
CA TYR A 53 7.64 9.29 -2.05
C TYR A 53 8.44 9.65 -3.29
N GLU A 54 9.62 10.26 -3.10
CA GLU A 54 10.44 10.71 -4.24
C GLU A 54 10.81 9.59 -5.22
N ASP A 55 10.97 8.35 -4.73
CA ASP A 55 11.40 7.21 -5.54
C ASP A 55 10.76 5.87 -5.10
N PRO A 56 9.47 5.64 -5.42
CA PRO A 56 8.74 4.47 -4.95
C PRO A 56 9.28 3.15 -5.52
N GLY A 57 9.91 3.18 -6.70
CA GLY A 57 10.49 2.01 -7.35
C GLY A 57 11.75 1.47 -6.69
N ARG A 58 12.37 2.25 -5.79
CA ARG A 58 13.60 1.89 -5.07
C ARG A 58 13.39 1.57 -3.59
N LEU A 59 12.15 1.60 -3.12
CA LEU A 59 11.79 1.23 -1.76
C LEU A 59 11.47 -0.26 -1.67
N VAL A 60 12.12 -0.95 -0.75
CA VAL A 60 11.84 -2.35 -0.43
C VAL A 60 11.63 -2.51 1.07
N LYS A 61 10.73 -3.41 1.46
CA LYS A 61 10.51 -3.77 2.86
C LYS A 61 11.20 -5.07 3.18
N ILE A 62 12.08 -5.05 4.16
CA ILE A 62 12.81 -6.22 4.65
C ILE A 62 11.94 -6.88 5.73
N TRP A 63 11.74 -8.18 5.61
CA TRP A 63 10.96 -8.97 6.56
C TRP A 63 11.82 -10.07 7.19
N GLY A 64 11.59 -10.35 8.46
CA GLY A 64 12.20 -11.47 9.17
C GLY A 64 11.55 -12.79 8.78
N ARG A 65 12.37 -13.83 8.60
CA ARG A 65 11.92 -15.20 8.35
C ARG A 65 12.32 -16.09 9.53
N PHE A 66 11.33 -16.58 10.27
CA PHE A 66 11.59 -17.41 11.45
C PHE A 66 11.40 -18.90 11.13
N THR A 67 12.42 -19.50 10.54
CA THR A 67 12.43 -20.94 10.27
C THR A 67 12.65 -21.72 11.57
N GLY A 68 11.80 -22.71 11.86
CA GLY A 68 12.02 -23.67 12.96
C GLY A 68 11.25 -23.41 14.26
N ILE A 69 10.55 -22.28 14.39
CA ILE A 69 9.71 -21.97 15.57
C ILE A 69 8.20 -21.99 15.30
N GLY A 70 7.78 -22.54 14.15
CA GLY A 70 6.37 -22.72 13.82
C GLY A 70 5.60 -21.42 13.53
N VAL A 71 6.27 -20.29 13.33
CA VAL A 71 5.62 -19.04 12.95
C VAL A 71 5.28 -19.09 11.46
N PRO A 72 3.99 -19.04 11.08
CA PRO A 72 3.54 -19.43 9.74
C PRO A 72 3.74 -18.36 8.64
N LYS A 73 4.29 -17.19 8.97
CA LYS A 73 4.45 -16.09 8.01
C LYS A 73 5.93 -15.82 7.75
N ASP A 74 6.32 -15.76 6.49
CA ASP A 74 7.66 -15.29 6.06
C ASP A 74 7.75 -13.75 6.07
N GLN A 75 6.87 -13.08 6.82
CA GLN A 75 6.73 -11.62 6.93
C GLN A 75 6.75 -11.18 8.41
N ASN A 76 7.74 -11.63 9.17
CA ASN A 76 7.82 -11.32 10.59
C ASN A 76 8.64 -10.04 10.86
N TRP A 77 8.56 -9.57 12.10
CA TRP A 77 9.37 -8.47 12.59
C TRP A 77 10.87 -8.83 12.55
N ILE A 78 11.70 -7.79 12.53
CA ILE A 78 13.15 -7.89 12.66
C ILE A 78 13.50 -7.36 14.04
N SER A 79 14.34 -8.08 14.78
CA SER A 79 14.78 -7.63 16.10
C SER A 79 15.76 -6.45 15.97
N ALA A 80 15.87 -5.63 17.01
CA ALA A 80 16.79 -4.47 16.99
C ALA A 80 18.26 -4.85 16.69
N PRO A 81 18.82 -5.96 17.23
CA PRO A 81 20.17 -6.40 16.85
C PRO A 81 20.28 -6.80 15.38
N GLU A 82 19.31 -7.55 14.85
CA GLU A 82 19.30 -7.93 13.43
C GLU A 82 19.20 -6.71 12.52
N PHE A 83 18.46 -5.67 12.90
CA PHE A 83 18.42 -4.41 12.16
C PHE A 83 19.81 -3.76 12.08
N VAL A 84 20.56 -3.74 13.19
CA VAL A 84 21.93 -3.20 13.21
C VAL A 84 22.85 -4.02 12.31
N ASP A 85 22.74 -5.35 12.36
CA ASP A 85 23.53 -6.23 11.51
C ASP A 85 23.21 -6.05 10.02
N ILE A 86 21.92 -6.03 9.66
CA ILE A 86 21.47 -5.77 8.28
C ILE A 86 21.99 -4.42 7.80
N ARG A 87 21.92 -3.39 8.64
CA ARG A 87 22.41 -2.05 8.31
C ARG A 87 23.92 -2.03 8.07
N ASN A 88 24.69 -2.72 8.89
CA ASN A 88 26.15 -2.70 8.82
C ASN A 88 26.71 -3.61 7.71
N LEU A 89 26.02 -4.71 7.41
CA LEU A 89 26.49 -5.73 6.47
C LEU A 89 25.97 -5.51 5.04
N SER A 90 24.84 -4.81 4.88
CA SER A 90 24.25 -4.60 3.55
C SER A 90 24.98 -3.50 2.78
N LYS A 91 25.53 -3.85 1.62
CA LYS A 91 26.22 -2.91 0.70
C LYS A 91 25.37 -2.46 -0.49
N GLY A 92 24.22 -3.08 -0.71
CA GLY A 92 23.35 -2.81 -1.86
C GLY A 92 22.28 -1.72 -1.63
N PHE A 93 22.08 -1.29 -0.38
CA PHE A 93 21.07 -0.29 -0.03
C PHE A 93 21.71 1.07 0.19
N ALA A 94 21.13 2.11 -0.41
CA ALA A 94 21.59 3.48 -0.21
C ALA A 94 21.32 3.96 1.23
N GLN A 95 20.17 3.60 1.79
CA GLN A 95 19.77 3.87 3.17
C GLN A 95 18.89 2.74 3.67
N ILE A 96 18.95 2.48 4.98
CA ILE A 96 18.10 1.50 5.67
C ILE A 96 17.51 2.20 6.90
N ALA A 97 16.20 2.05 7.07
CA ALA A 97 15.42 2.64 8.14
C ALA A 97 14.51 1.58 8.77
N ALA A 98 14.22 1.74 10.06
CA ALA A 98 13.28 0.89 10.80
C ALA A 98 11.97 1.63 11.03
N LEU A 99 10.85 0.90 10.97
CA LEU A 99 9.52 1.36 11.36
C LEU A 99 8.77 0.22 12.02
N THR A 100 8.20 0.49 13.19
CA THR A 100 7.28 -0.41 13.93
C THR A 100 6.03 0.38 14.27
N GLY A 101 4.87 -0.09 13.80
CA GLY A 101 3.58 0.49 14.18
C GLY A 101 3.16 -0.03 15.56
N ASP A 102 2.70 0.88 16.41
CA ASP A 102 2.10 0.53 17.70
C ASP A 102 1.06 1.61 18.08
N SER A 103 0.49 1.49 19.27
CA SER A 103 -0.69 2.21 19.70
C SER A 103 -0.44 2.77 21.10
N PHE A 104 -0.39 4.09 21.17
CA PHE A 104 0.06 4.82 22.34
C PHE A 104 -1.13 5.42 23.07
N ASN A 105 -1.06 5.41 24.39
CA ASN A 105 -2.01 6.16 25.20
C ASN A 105 -1.38 7.52 25.50
N VAL A 106 -1.91 8.58 24.89
CA VAL A 106 -1.44 9.94 25.05
C VAL A 106 -2.38 10.69 25.98
N THR A 107 -1.81 11.37 26.96
CA THR A 107 -2.56 12.21 27.89
C THR A 107 -2.04 13.64 27.83
N ALA A 108 -2.82 14.53 27.24
CA ALA A 108 -2.51 15.97 27.17
C ALA A 108 -3.50 16.75 28.04
N GLY A 109 -3.35 16.65 29.37
CA GLY A 109 -4.15 17.40 30.34
C GLY A 109 -5.63 17.01 30.48
N GLY A 110 -6.06 15.91 29.83
CA GLY A 110 -7.44 15.41 29.84
C GLY A 110 -7.53 13.89 29.99
N LEU A 111 -8.60 13.28 29.47
CA LEU A 111 -8.75 11.82 29.43
C LEU A 111 -7.68 11.20 28.50
N PRO A 112 -7.10 10.04 28.85
CA PRO A 112 -6.18 9.35 27.97
C PRO A 112 -6.84 8.99 26.64
N GLU A 113 -6.22 9.39 25.54
CA GLU A 113 -6.64 9.04 24.20
C GLU A 113 -5.68 7.99 23.64
N ARG A 114 -6.24 6.97 23.00
CA ARG A 114 -5.45 5.93 22.32
C ARG A 114 -5.23 6.36 20.88
N VAL A 115 -3.99 6.63 20.55
CA VAL A 115 -3.55 7.12 19.24
C VAL A 115 -2.72 6.03 18.57
N GLU A 116 -3.00 5.76 17.30
CA GLU A 116 -2.13 4.92 16.48
C GLU A 116 -0.88 5.73 16.09
N GLY A 117 0.30 5.13 16.24
CA GLY A 117 1.55 5.78 15.88
C GLY A 117 2.57 4.76 15.38
N ALA A 118 3.76 5.26 15.06
CA ALA A 118 4.87 4.41 14.67
C ALA A 118 6.17 4.90 15.31
N GLU A 119 6.95 3.94 15.80
CA GLU A 119 8.35 4.10 16.11
C GLU A 119 9.16 4.04 14.83
N VAL A 120 9.88 5.10 14.49
CA VAL A 120 10.66 5.19 13.25
C VAL A 120 12.09 5.63 13.51
N SER A 121 13.05 5.06 12.77
CA SER A 121 14.40 5.62 12.76
C SER A 121 14.41 6.99 12.09
N VAL A 122 15.21 7.94 12.59
CA VAL A 122 15.33 9.30 12.01
C VAL A 122 15.69 9.28 10.51
N SER A 123 16.43 8.27 10.05
CA SER A 123 16.78 8.10 8.63
C SER A 123 15.58 7.83 7.71
N LEU A 124 14.40 7.49 8.26
CA LEU A 124 13.19 7.22 7.47
C LEU A 124 12.70 8.49 6.76
N PHE A 125 12.73 9.64 7.42
CA PHE A 125 12.24 10.91 6.86
C PHE A 125 12.97 11.35 5.58
N PRO A 126 14.32 11.49 5.57
CA PRO A 126 15.04 11.83 4.34
C PRO A 126 14.97 10.71 3.29
N MET A 127 14.78 9.44 3.68
CA MET A 127 14.58 8.33 2.74
C MET A 127 13.25 8.43 1.98
N LEU A 128 12.20 8.94 2.64
CA LEU A 128 10.87 9.12 2.04
C LEU A 128 10.68 10.51 1.40
N GLY A 129 11.67 11.40 1.49
CA GLY A 129 11.57 12.78 0.99
C GLY A 129 10.67 13.68 1.84
N VAL A 130 10.35 13.29 3.08
CA VAL A 130 9.46 14.04 3.98
C VAL A 130 10.30 14.88 4.93
N GLN A 131 10.00 16.18 5.03
CA GLN A 131 10.55 17.02 6.10
C GLN A 131 9.77 16.79 7.40
N ALA A 132 10.41 16.17 8.38
CA ALA A 132 9.87 16.11 9.74
C ALA A 132 9.83 17.51 10.34
N GLY A 133 8.71 17.86 11.00
CA GLY A 133 8.62 19.09 11.77
C GLY A 133 9.67 19.11 12.89
N ALA A 134 10.16 20.30 13.26
CA ALA A 134 11.25 20.49 14.22
C ALA A 134 11.04 19.81 15.61
N PHE A 135 9.81 19.40 15.92
CA PHE A 135 9.44 18.67 17.14
C PHE A 135 10.04 17.25 17.22
N PHE A 136 10.43 16.65 16.08
CA PHE A 136 10.89 15.27 16.00
C PHE A 136 12.38 15.07 16.34
N PHE A 137 13.18 16.13 16.49
CA PHE A 137 14.61 15.99 16.74
C PHE A 137 14.93 16.22 18.22
N PRO A 138 15.08 15.17 19.05
CA PRO A 138 15.74 15.36 20.34
C PRO A 138 17.16 15.90 20.09
N LYS A 139 17.61 16.81 20.95
CA LYS A 139 18.86 17.59 20.84
C LYS A 139 20.17 16.76 20.78
N LYS A 140 20.05 15.42 20.75
CA LYS A 140 21.14 14.45 20.59
C LYS A 140 20.64 13.13 19.99
N SER A 141 20.06 13.16 18.79
CA SER A 141 19.71 11.94 18.06
C SER A 141 20.94 11.32 17.42
N ARG A 142 21.33 10.14 17.88
CA ARG A 142 22.22 9.27 17.10
C ARG A 142 21.44 8.69 15.90
N PRO A 143 22.07 8.28 14.80
CA PRO A 143 21.37 7.77 13.62
C PRO A 143 20.68 6.39 13.83
N ASP A 144 20.81 5.80 15.01
CA ASP A 144 20.10 4.63 15.57
C ASP A 144 18.91 5.01 16.46
N ALA A 145 18.69 6.30 16.73
CA ALA A 145 17.60 6.76 17.59
C ALA A 145 16.25 6.56 16.91
N ILE A 146 15.40 5.78 17.56
CA ILE A 146 13.99 5.63 17.22
C ILE A 146 13.24 6.85 17.73
N THR A 147 12.44 7.47 16.87
CA THR A 147 11.64 8.66 17.13
C THR A 147 10.18 8.31 16.91
N TRP A 148 9.29 8.85 17.74
CA TRP A 148 7.86 8.59 17.71
C TRP A 148 7.18 9.45 16.65
N CYS A 149 6.45 8.82 15.74
CA CYS A 149 5.53 9.47 14.82
C CYS A 149 4.09 9.24 15.31
N CYS A 150 3.44 10.32 15.75
CA CYS A 150 1.98 10.41 15.85
C CYS A 150 1.41 11.01 14.57
#